data_AF-A0A7I9ZGF3-F1
#
_entry.id   AF-A0A7I9ZGF3-F1
#
_cell.length_a   1.000
_cell.length_b   1.000
_cell.length_c   1.000
_cell.angle_alpha   90.00
_cell.angle_beta   90.00
_cell.angle_gamma   90.00
#
_symmetry.space_group_name_H-M   'P 1'
#
loop_
_entity.id
_entity.type
_entity.pdbx_description
1 polymer ?
#
loop_
_entity_poly.entity_id
_entity_poly.type
_entity_poly.pdbx_seq_one_letter_code
_entity_poly.pdbx_strand_id
1 'polypeptide(L)'
;MAHELDQTAGKVSFADSRTDAWHQLGQQVGHAMTAREALHAAHLANWNVRKMALVVPQEPVISETGVTTPAPLAVPDQWATVRTNPITGALDVLGVVGNKYEPMQNEASCDLLDALTGESGAVYETAGALRGGRETFVTMKLPESMVFDGIDGTKDRTDFYLAALNSHDGSSKFRFLVTPVRIVCANTQSAAIARAAASFGISHTGGAAVALQEARRALKLSWRYVEAFEQEAAALYAAPMDLDQMRRFAGELVDVAGAESKTTARNRRDTANAIVKLWVSSPTVAPIAGTRWAAYNAVTEYVDHYSKVRAAGDPQSVRALRAVTGGSTAQTLKTNAFRMLQTL
;
A
#
# COMPACT_ATOMS: atom_id res chain seq x y z
N MET A 1 -15.34 -7.04 -0.02
CA MET A 1 -13.86 -7.07 0.01
C MET A 1 -13.42 -7.39 1.43
N ALA A 2 -12.49 -8.34 1.62
CA ALA A 2 -11.95 -8.63 2.95
C ALA A 2 -10.91 -7.56 3.32
N HIS A 3 -10.93 -7.08 4.57
CA HIS A 3 -9.92 -6.15 5.10
C HIS A 3 -8.61 -6.86 5.47
N GLU A 4 -8.67 -8.15 5.77
CA GLU A 4 -7.56 -9.00 6.26
C GLU A 4 -6.82 -8.48 7.51
N LEU A 5 -7.38 -7.51 8.23
CA LEU A 5 -6.89 -7.12 9.56
C LEU A 5 -6.85 -8.33 10.51
N ASP A 6 -5.76 -8.45 11.25
CA ASP A 6 -5.58 -9.43 12.31
C ASP A 6 -6.62 -9.20 13.42
N GLN A 7 -7.27 -10.29 13.85
CA GLN A 7 -8.29 -10.25 14.89
C GLN A 7 -8.09 -11.42 15.84
N THR A 8 -8.02 -11.15 17.14
CA THR A 8 -7.97 -12.17 18.19
C THR A 8 -9.04 -11.88 19.22
N ALA A 9 -9.85 -12.90 19.56
CA ALA A 9 -10.91 -12.79 20.58
C ALA A 9 -11.82 -11.56 20.38
N GLY A 10 -12.19 -11.27 19.12
CA GLY A 10 -13.03 -10.13 18.76
C GLY A 10 -12.30 -8.78 18.68
N LYS A 11 -11.08 -8.65 19.20
CA LYS A 11 -10.28 -7.41 19.14
C LYS A 11 -9.45 -7.37 17.85
N VAL A 12 -9.52 -6.24 17.15
CA VAL A 12 -8.83 -6.04 15.87
C VAL A 12 -7.53 -5.28 16.12
N SER A 13 -6.42 -5.79 15.58
CA SER A 13 -5.08 -5.20 15.69
C SER A 13 -4.92 -4.06 14.68
N PHE A 14 -5.57 -2.94 14.93
CA PHE A 14 -5.53 -1.74 14.08
C PHE A 14 -5.82 -0.48 14.90
N ALA A 15 -5.10 0.60 14.61
CA ALA A 15 -5.35 1.93 15.12
C ALA A 15 -5.41 2.96 13.99
N ASP A 16 -6.31 3.92 14.15
CA ASP A 16 -6.50 5.06 13.26
C ASP A 16 -6.55 6.34 14.09
N SER A 17 -5.77 7.34 13.70
CA SER A 17 -5.85 8.70 14.23
C SER A 17 -7.19 9.37 13.92
N ARG A 18 -7.94 8.87 12.93
CA ARG A 18 -9.22 9.39 12.46
C ARG A 18 -10.35 8.36 12.64
N THR A 19 -11.54 8.69 12.11
CA THR A 19 -12.75 7.86 12.16
C THR A 19 -13.30 7.55 10.76
N ASP A 20 -12.45 7.59 9.74
CA ASP A 20 -12.82 7.55 8.31
C ASP A 20 -12.43 6.24 7.60
N ALA A 21 -11.79 5.29 8.29
CA ALA A 21 -11.57 3.95 7.75
C ALA A 21 -12.91 3.26 7.43
N TRP A 22 -13.11 2.87 6.18
CA TRP A 22 -14.39 2.35 5.67
C TRP A 22 -14.95 1.14 6.45
N HIS A 23 -14.08 0.31 7.03
CA HIS A 23 -14.48 -0.88 7.78
C HIS A 23 -14.90 -0.57 9.21
N GLN A 24 -14.57 0.62 9.74
CA GLN A 24 -14.92 1.06 11.10
C GLN A 24 -14.52 0.02 12.17
N LEU A 25 -13.34 -0.58 12.01
CA LEU A 25 -12.77 -1.59 12.93
C LEU A 25 -11.54 -1.02 13.62
N GLY A 26 -11.13 -1.65 14.73
CA GLY A 26 -9.93 -1.27 15.49
C GLY A 26 -10.17 -0.06 16.40
N GLN A 27 -9.08 0.53 16.88
CA GLN A 27 -9.12 1.69 17.77
C GLN A 27 -9.10 2.99 16.97
N GLN A 28 -10.14 3.79 17.13
CA GLN A 28 -10.14 5.19 16.68
C GLN A 28 -9.57 6.05 17.80
N VAL A 29 -8.37 6.59 17.59
CA VAL A 29 -7.63 7.35 18.61
C VAL A 29 -8.07 8.81 18.65
N GLY A 30 -8.40 9.40 17.49
CA GLY A 30 -8.94 10.76 17.39
C GLY A 30 -7.88 11.88 17.38
N HIS A 31 -6.60 11.53 17.42
CA HIS A 31 -5.47 12.46 17.25
C HIS A 31 -4.29 11.76 16.57
N ALA A 32 -3.36 12.56 16.06
CA ALA A 32 -2.11 12.05 15.50
C ALA A 32 -1.27 11.39 16.61
N MET A 33 -0.78 10.18 16.38
CA MET A 33 -0.18 9.35 17.41
C MET A 33 1.33 9.56 17.51
N THR A 34 1.88 9.27 18.69
CA THR A 34 3.28 8.89 18.86
C THR A 34 3.50 7.42 18.45
N ALA A 35 4.74 7.03 18.20
CA ALA A 35 5.10 5.62 17.97
C ALA A 35 4.53 4.68 19.04
N ARG A 36 4.69 5.06 20.32
CA ARG A 36 4.18 4.30 21.46
C ARG A 36 2.64 4.18 21.42
N GLU A 37 1.92 5.27 21.21
CA GLU A 37 0.45 5.22 21.11
C GLU A 37 0.00 4.34 19.94
N ALA A 38 0.63 4.47 18.76
CA ALA A 38 0.31 3.66 17.60
C ALA A 38 0.51 2.17 17.87
N LEU A 39 1.65 1.78 18.47
CA LEU A 39 1.93 0.39 18.81
C LEU A 39 0.96 -0.18 19.85
N HIS A 40 0.62 0.58 20.89
CA HIS A 40 -0.30 0.12 21.92
C HIS A 40 -1.76 0.05 21.42
N ALA A 41 -2.23 1.10 20.75
CA ALA A 41 -3.60 1.19 20.24
C ALA A 41 -3.88 0.14 19.15
N ALA A 42 -2.89 -0.17 18.30
CA ALA A 42 -3.02 -1.18 17.26
C ALA A 42 -2.70 -2.61 17.73
N HIS A 43 -2.46 -2.82 19.03
CA HIS A 43 -2.03 -4.10 19.59
C HIS A 43 -0.76 -4.67 18.93
N LEU A 44 0.21 -3.82 18.60
CA LEU A 44 1.49 -4.20 17.99
C LEU A 44 2.66 -4.24 18.98
N ALA A 45 2.47 -3.70 20.18
CA ALA A 45 3.50 -3.66 21.22
C ALA A 45 3.75 -5.06 21.84
N ASN A 46 5.01 -5.32 22.18
CA ASN A 46 5.48 -6.47 22.97
C ASN A 46 5.18 -7.84 22.37
N TRP A 47 5.15 -7.94 21.04
CA TRP A 47 4.93 -9.23 20.36
C TRP A 47 6.05 -10.23 20.62
N ASN A 48 7.27 -9.78 20.96
CA ASN A 48 8.42 -10.64 21.21
C ASN A 48 8.57 -11.71 20.10
N VAL A 49 8.64 -11.23 18.85
CA VAL A 49 8.71 -12.11 17.68
C VAL A 49 10.05 -12.83 17.69
N ARG A 50 10.02 -14.16 17.65
CA ARG A 50 11.22 -14.99 17.78
C ARG A 50 11.11 -16.27 16.97
N LYS A 51 12.27 -16.87 16.70
CA LYS A 51 12.35 -18.18 16.04
C LYS A 51 12.24 -19.30 17.08
N MET A 52 11.44 -20.30 16.76
CA MET A 52 11.41 -21.59 17.45
C MET A 52 11.74 -22.70 16.45
N ALA A 53 12.44 -23.75 16.89
CA ALA A 53 12.81 -24.85 16.01
C ALA A 53 11.56 -25.51 15.42
N LEU A 54 11.55 -25.70 14.10
CA LEU A 54 10.51 -26.50 13.46
C LEU A 54 10.83 -27.97 13.71
N VAL A 55 9.87 -28.75 14.22
CA VAL A 55 10.09 -30.14 14.61
C VAL A 55 9.06 -31.08 13.96
N VAL A 56 9.49 -32.29 13.64
CA VAL A 56 8.63 -33.39 13.20
C VAL A 56 8.33 -34.27 14.42
N PRO A 57 7.06 -34.42 14.82
CA PRO A 57 6.70 -35.31 15.92
C PRO A 57 7.00 -36.77 15.53
N GLN A 58 7.42 -37.56 16.51
CA GLN A 58 7.64 -39.00 16.34
C GLN A 58 6.49 -39.79 16.96
N GLU A 59 6.12 -40.91 16.34
CA GLU A 59 5.07 -41.78 16.87
C GLU A 59 5.50 -42.42 18.19
N PRO A 60 4.57 -42.59 19.16
CA PRO A 60 4.85 -43.35 20.37
C PRO A 60 5.23 -44.79 20.04
N VAL A 61 6.31 -45.28 20.63
CA VAL A 61 6.74 -46.67 20.54
C VAL A 61 6.13 -47.44 21.70
N ILE A 62 5.36 -48.49 21.39
CA ILE A 62 4.77 -49.39 22.38
C ILE A 62 5.74 -50.56 22.58
N SER A 63 6.09 -50.83 23.83
CA SER A 63 6.97 -51.94 24.22
C SER A 63 6.38 -52.70 25.41
N GLU A 64 6.94 -53.87 25.73
CA GLU A 64 6.52 -54.69 26.88
C GLU A 64 6.63 -53.95 28.23
N THR A 65 7.47 -52.91 28.32
CA THR A 65 7.70 -52.12 29.54
C THR A 65 6.93 -50.79 29.57
N GLY A 66 6.15 -50.48 28.55
CA GLY A 66 5.31 -49.28 28.47
C GLY A 66 5.36 -48.54 27.13
N VAL A 67 4.78 -47.34 27.11
CA VAL A 67 4.74 -46.44 25.94
C VAL A 67 5.78 -45.33 26.10
N THR A 68 6.71 -45.22 25.16
CA THR A 68 7.71 -44.15 25.12
C THR A 68 7.56 -43.33 23.84
N THR A 69 7.50 -42.00 23.95
CA THR A 69 7.50 -41.11 22.77
C THR A 69 8.91 -40.56 22.55
N PRO A 70 9.57 -40.89 21.42
CA PRO A 70 10.88 -40.32 21.10
C PRO A 70 10.82 -38.79 20.97
N ALA A 71 11.94 -38.12 21.26
CA ALA A 71 12.02 -36.66 21.12
C ALA A 71 11.76 -36.24 19.66
N PRO A 72 11.05 -35.12 19.40
CA PRO A 72 10.81 -34.64 18.03
C PRO A 72 12.12 -34.41 17.26
N LEU A 73 12.11 -34.69 15.95
CA LEU A 73 13.27 -34.43 15.09
C LEU A 73 13.23 -32.97 14.61
N ALA A 74 14.29 -32.20 14.88
CA ALA A 74 14.39 -30.84 14.35
C ALA A 74 14.58 -30.86 12.82
N VAL A 75 13.85 -30.01 12.10
CA VAL A 75 14.04 -29.79 10.67
C VAL A 75 15.25 -28.85 10.50
N PRO A 76 16.38 -29.30 9.90
CA PRO A 76 17.57 -28.48 9.78
C PRO A 76 17.31 -27.17 9.04
N ASP A 77 17.89 -26.07 9.54
CA ASP A 77 17.82 -24.72 8.97
C ASP A 77 16.41 -24.11 8.79
N GLN A 78 15.36 -24.76 9.31
CA GLN A 78 13.98 -24.30 9.26
C GLN A 78 13.45 -23.94 10.66
N TRP A 79 12.78 -22.80 10.74
CA TRP A 79 12.32 -22.23 12.00
C TRP A 79 10.88 -21.75 11.83
N ALA A 80 10.05 -21.95 12.86
CA ALA A 80 8.79 -21.24 12.96
C ALA A 80 9.04 -19.85 13.55
N THR A 81 8.53 -18.79 12.93
CA THR A 81 8.42 -17.49 13.59
C THR A 81 7.17 -17.49 14.43
N VAL A 82 7.30 -17.09 15.69
CA VAL A 82 6.18 -17.00 16.63
C VAL A 82 6.14 -15.63 17.28
N ARG A 83 4.94 -15.18 17.65
CA ARG A 83 4.73 -14.03 18.55
C ARG A 83 4.09 -14.49 19.85
N THR A 84 4.30 -13.71 20.90
CA THR A 84 3.39 -13.63 22.03
C THR A 84 2.19 -12.80 21.60
N ASN A 85 1.01 -13.42 21.55
CA ASN A 85 -0.22 -12.74 21.15
C ASN A 85 -0.49 -11.56 22.13
N PRO A 86 -0.66 -10.34 21.63
CA PRO A 86 -0.79 -9.13 22.45
C PRO A 86 -2.09 -9.09 23.26
N ILE A 87 -3.08 -9.93 22.91
CA ILE A 87 -4.41 -9.95 23.52
C ILE A 87 -4.54 -11.12 24.49
N THR A 88 -4.07 -12.31 24.13
CA THR A 88 -4.23 -13.54 24.93
C THR A 88 -2.97 -13.95 25.70
N GLY A 89 -1.80 -13.43 25.32
CA GLY A 89 -0.50 -13.86 25.84
C GLY A 89 -0.05 -15.24 25.34
N ALA A 90 -0.87 -15.94 24.55
CA ALA A 90 -0.54 -17.24 23.98
C ALA A 90 0.49 -17.14 22.85
N LEU A 91 1.04 -18.27 22.44
CA LEU A 91 1.91 -18.33 21.26
C LEU A 91 1.07 -18.43 19.99
N ASP A 92 1.34 -17.51 19.05
CA ASP A 92 0.85 -17.62 17.67
C ASP A 92 2.02 -17.94 16.74
N VAL A 93 1.81 -18.89 15.82
CA VAL A 93 2.76 -19.16 14.73
C VAL A 93 2.44 -18.23 13.56
N LEU A 94 3.44 -17.50 13.09
CA LEU A 94 3.32 -16.54 11.99
C LEU A 94 3.76 -17.15 10.66
N GLY A 95 4.82 -17.97 10.66
CA GLY A 95 5.26 -18.62 9.43
C GLY A 95 6.50 -19.47 9.61
N VAL A 96 7.04 -19.94 8.49
CA VAL A 96 8.27 -20.73 8.44
C VAL A 96 9.34 -19.93 7.72
N VAL A 97 10.52 -19.83 8.33
CA VAL A 97 11.66 -19.05 7.83
C VAL A 97 12.96 -19.85 7.88
N GLY A 98 13.91 -19.45 7.05
CA GLY A 98 15.24 -20.02 7.05
C GLY A 98 16.16 -19.47 8.15
N ASN A 99 17.30 -20.13 8.33
CA ASN A 99 18.30 -19.81 9.35
C ASN A 99 18.74 -18.33 9.39
N LYS A 100 18.93 -17.70 8.21
CA LYS A 100 19.42 -16.31 8.10
C LYS A 100 18.37 -15.24 8.44
N TYR A 101 17.10 -15.61 8.59
CA TYR A 101 16.04 -14.65 8.90
C TYR A 101 16.16 -14.15 10.34
N GLU A 102 16.13 -12.84 10.49
CA GLU A 102 16.10 -12.10 11.75
C GLU A 102 14.80 -11.29 11.82
N PRO A 103 13.90 -11.60 12.77
CA PRO A 103 12.67 -10.84 12.95
C PRO A 103 12.97 -9.38 13.30
N MET A 104 12.40 -8.45 12.54
CA MET A 104 12.40 -7.04 12.90
C MET A 104 11.20 -6.75 13.82
N GLN A 105 11.46 -6.32 15.05
CA GLN A 105 10.37 -6.00 15.98
C GLN A 105 9.60 -4.75 15.53
N ASN A 106 8.34 -4.65 15.95
CA ASN A 106 7.47 -3.52 15.59
C ASN A 106 7.98 -2.22 16.23
N GLU A 107 8.53 -2.32 17.44
CA GLU A 107 9.22 -1.25 18.16
C GLU A 107 10.42 -0.74 17.34
N ALA A 108 11.30 -1.65 16.90
CA ALA A 108 12.46 -1.29 16.09
C ALA A 108 12.05 -0.65 14.74
N SER A 109 10.91 -1.04 14.18
CA SER A 109 10.36 -0.42 12.97
C SER A 109 9.94 1.03 13.23
N CYS A 110 9.36 1.31 14.40
CA CYS A 110 8.96 2.65 14.80
C CYS A 110 10.17 3.51 15.19
N ASP A 111 11.14 2.98 15.93
CA ASP A 111 12.38 3.70 16.26
C ASP A 111 13.11 4.14 14.98
N LEU A 112 13.11 3.28 13.97
CA LEU A 112 13.65 3.60 12.66
C LEU A 112 12.86 4.71 11.98
N LEU A 113 11.52 4.66 11.98
CA LEU A 113 10.68 5.74 11.46
C LEU A 113 10.93 7.07 12.18
N ASP A 114 11.00 7.08 13.52
CA ASP A 114 11.30 8.27 14.32
C ASP A 114 12.69 8.82 13.99
N ALA A 115 13.71 7.96 13.88
CA ALA A 115 15.07 8.38 13.51
C ALA A 115 15.16 8.98 12.09
N LEU A 116 14.21 8.64 11.22
CA LEU A 116 14.10 9.13 9.85
C LEU A 116 13.30 10.43 9.74
N THR A 117 12.35 10.65 10.65
CA THR A 117 11.36 11.74 10.60
C THR A 117 11.50 12.76 11.72
N GLY A 118 12.48 12.61 12.62
CA GLY A 118 12.57 13.34 13.88
C GLY A 118 12.37 14.86 13.83
N GLU A 119 12.84 15.54 12.78
CA GLU A 119 12.61 16.99 12.58
C GLU A 119 11.68 17.31 11.41
N SER A 120 11.14 16.29 10.72
CA SER A 120 10.28 16.48 9.55
C SER A 120 8.84 16.82 9.93
N GLY A 121 8.44 16.81 11.20
CA GLY A 121 7.04 17.01 11.58
C GLY A 121 6.06 15.96 11.03
N ALA A 122 6.56 14.78 10.66
CA ALA A 122 5.69 13.67 10.25
C ALA A 122 5.03 13.06 11.50
N VAL A 123 3.79 12.61 11.36
CA VAL A 123 2.98 12.13 12.48
C VAL A 123 2.35 10.79 12.19
N TYR A 124 2.29 9.88 13.17
CA TYR A 124 1.69 8.56 12.98
C TYR A 124 0.18 8.69 12.82
N GLU A 125 -0.36 8.16 11.73
CA GLU A 125 -1.81 8.19 11.47
C GLU A 125 -2.47 6.83 11.59
N THR A 126 -1.83 5.77 11.09
CA THR A 126 -2.40 4.42 11.20
C THR A 126 -1.33 3.40 11.50
N ALA A 127 -1.72 2.34 12.19
CA ALA A 127 -0.89 1.16 12.39
C ALA A 127 -1.79 -0.08 12.46
N GLY A 128 -1.28 -1.23 12.03
CA GLY A 128 -2.05 -2.45 12.13
C GLY A 128 -1.30 -3.71 11.75
N ALA A 129 -1.95 -4.84 12.01
CA ALA A 129 -1.50 -6.16 11.60
C ALA A 129 -2.47 -6.76 10.58
N LEU A 130 -1.91 -7.53 9.65
CA LEU A 130 -2.62 -8.14 8.54
C LEU A 130 -2.38 -9.65 8.51
N ARG A 131 -3.30 -10.36 7.86
CA ARG A 131 -3.17 -11.78 7.50
C ARG A 131 -2.86 -12.69 8.70
N GLY A 132 -3.52 -12.44 9.83
CA GLY A 132 -3.32 -13.18 11.08
C GLY A 132 -2.02 -12.82 11.80
N GLY A 133 -1.54 -11.58 11.67
CA GLY A 133 -0.32 -11.10 12.33
C GLY A 133 0.96 -11.34 11.55
N ARG A 134 0.90 -11.96 10.38
CA ARG A 134 2.07 -12.26 9.56
C ARG A 134 2.72 -11.02 8.98
N GLU A 135 1.93 -9.99 8.74
CA GLU A 135 2.39 -8.70 8.27
C GLU A 135 1.94 -7.60 9.23
N THR A 136 2.75 -6.55 9.33
CA THR A 136 2.40 -5.34 10.06
C THR A 136 2.72 -4.12 9.21
N PHE A 137 1.97 -3.04 9.43
CA PHE A 137 2.22 -1.76 8.79
C PHE A 137 2.09 -0.63 9.79
N VAL A 138 2.81 0.44 9.51
CA VAL A 138 2.66 1.74 10.17
C VAL A 138 2.72 2.82 9.10
N THR A 139 1.84 3.82 9.16
CA THR A 139 1.86 4.98 8.27
C THR A 139 1.98 6.27 9.05
N MET A 140 2.86 7.14 8.57
CA MET A 140 3.04 8.50 9.05
C MET A 140 2.63 9.47 7.95
N LYS A 141 1.74 10.41 8.27
CA LYS A 141 1.45 11.53 7.40
C LYS A 141 2.65 12.48 7.40
N LEU A 142 3.08 12.85 6.21
CA LEU A 142 4.15 13.82 6.00
C LEU A 142 3.56 15.25 6.11
N PRO A 143 4.36 16.25 6.54
CA PRO A 143 3.86 17.62 6.72
C PRO A 143 3.44 18.27 5.39
N GLU A 144 4.16 17.94 4.32
CA GLU A 144 4.00 18.50 3.00
C GLU A 144 2.94 17.72 2.22
N SER A 145 2.12 18.47 1.49
CA SER A 145 1.08 17.96 0.61
C SER A 145 1.11 18.76 -0.68
N MET A 146 0.87 18.10 -1.80
CA MET A 146 0.65 18.78 -3.07
C MET A 146 -0.77 19.37 -3.06
N VAL A 147 -0.91 20.65 -3.42
CA VAL A 147 -2.21 21.34 -3.43
C VAL A 147 -2.37 22.14 -4.72
N PHE A 148 -3.46 21.89 -5.44
CA PHE A 148 -3.88 22.72 -6.56
C PHE A 148 -5.20 23.45 -6.25
N ASP A 149 -5.27 24.70 -6.69
CA ASP A 149 -6.41 25.58 -6.43
C ASP A 149 -7.44 25.44 -7.54
N GLY A 150 -8.59 24.86 -7.23
CA GLY A 150 -9.70 24.74 -8.16
C GLY A 150 -10.27 26.10 -8.57
N ILE A 151 -10.88 26.15 -9.76
CA ILE A 151 -11.51 27.35 -10.32
C ILE A 151 -12.67 27.88 -9.46
N ASP A 152 -13.25 27.02 -8.63
CA ASP A 152 -14.32 27.32 -7.67
C ASP A 152 -13.79 27.67 -6.26
N GLY A 153 -12.47 27.77 -6.10
CA GLY A 153 -11.80 28.03 -4.82
C GLY A 153 -11.60 26.79 -3.95
N THR A 154 -12.01 25.60 -4.40
CA THR A 154 -11.69 24.34 -3.71
C THR A 154 -10.20 24.03 -3.79
N LYS A 155 -9.72 23.11 -2.94
CA LYS A 155 -8.32 22.69 -2.91
C LYS A 155 -8.24 21.20 -3.28
N ASP A 156 -7.64 20.88 -4.42
CA ASP A 156 -7.24 19.52 -4.77
C ASP A 156 -5.95 19.17 -4.01
N ARG A 157 -6.12 18.59 -2.82
CA ARG A 157 -5.03 18.27 -1.90
C ARG A 157 -4.69 16.79 -1.96
N THR A 158 -3.43 16.50 -2.26
CA THR A 158 -2.84 15.16 -2.16
C THR A 158 -1.85 15.12 -0.99
N ASP A 159 -2.23 14.41 0.09
CA ASP A 159 -1.32 14.12 1.21
C ASP A 159 -0.39 12.96 0.86
N PHE A 160 0.85 13.03 1.32
CA PHE A 160 1.81 11.94 1.22
C PHE A 160 2.04 11.28 2.58
N TYR A 161 2.32 9.98 2.54
CA TYR A 161 2.54 9.15 3.70
C TYR A 161 3.87 8.42 3.55
N LEU A 162 4.62 8.36 4.64
CA LEU A 162 5.70 7.40 4.80
C LEU A 162 5.12 6.15 5.48
N ALA A 163 5.14 5.02 4.79
CA ALA A 163 4.71 3.74 5.33
C ALA A 163 5.90 2.80 5.54
N ALA A 164 5.91 2.13 6.70
CA ALA A 164 6.78 1.00 6.99
C ALA A 164 5.94 -0.28 6.94
N LEU A 165 6.34 -1.25 6.12
CA LEU A 165 5.72 -2.56 5.98
C LEU A 165 6.70 -3.63 6.43
N ASN A 166 6.22 -4.56 7.25
CA ASN A 166 7.04 -5.61 7.81
C ASN A 166 6.36 -6.97 7.66
N SER A 167 7.15 -8.00 7.35
CA SER A 167 6.69 -9.39 7.28
C SER A 167 7.45 -10.21 8.33
N HIS A 168 6.69 -10.85 9.20
CA HIS A 168 7.18 -11.76 10.24
C HIS A 168 7.26 -13.21 9.76
N ASP A 169 6.75 -13.52 8.57
CA ASP A 169 6.81 -14.85 7.92
C ASP A 169 7.88 -14.93 6.81
N GLY A 170 8.63 -13.86 6.57
CA GLY A 170 9.68 -13.80 5.56
C GLY A 170 9.17 -13.72 4.11
N SER A 171 7.85 -13.57 3.91
CA SER A 171 7.23 -13.44 2.57
C SER A 171 7.64 -12.16 1.84
N SER A 172 8.06 -11.12 2.59
CA SER A 172 8.60 -9.90 2.01
C SER A 172 9.78 -9.36 2.81
N LYS A 173 10.53 -8.45 2.19
CA LYS A 173 11.48 -7.58 2.89
C LYS A 173 10.71 -6.61 3.79
N PHE A 174 11.35 -6.16 4.87
CA PHE A 174 10.95 -4.93 5.52
C PHE A 174 11.07 -3.78 4.52
N ARG A 175 10.06 -2.91 4.42
CA ARG A 175 9.97 -1.93 3.34
C ARG A 175 9.54 -0.58 3.86
N PHE A 176 10.23 0.46 3.41
CA PHE A 176 9.72 1.82 3.43
C PHE A 176 9.17 2.19 2.08
N LEU A 177 8.07 2.93 2.08
CA LEU A 177 7.54 3.52 0.87
C LEU A 177 6.91 4.88 1.15
N VAL A 178 7.11 5.81 0.22
CA VAL A 178 6.39 7.09 0.20
C VAL A 178 5.24 6.95 -0.79
N THR A 179 4.03 7.25 -0.37
CA THR A 179 2.81 6.97 -1.15
C THR A 179 1.72 7.99 -0.85
N PRO A 180 0.83 8.31 -1.81
CA PRO A 180 -0.37 9.10 -1.54
C PRO A 180 -1.49 8.27 -0.89
N VAL A 181 -1.27 6.97 -0.63
CA VAL A 181 -2.28 6.08 -0.06
C VAL A 181 -2.01 5.82 1.41
N ARG A 182 -2.93 6.29 2.28
CA ARG A 182 -2.94 5.87 3.67
C ARG A 182 -3.45 4.44 3.80
N ILE A 183 -2.71 3.62 4.53
CA ILE A 183 -3.03 2.20 4.71
C ILE A 183 -3.96 2.05 5.90
N VAL A 184 -5.09 1.38 5.68
CA VAL A 184 -6.06 0.99 6.72
C VAL A 184 -6.34 -0.51 6.72
N CYS A 185 -5.97 -1.22 5.64
CA CYS A 185 -6.24 -2.64 5.45
C CYS A 185 -5.33 -3.24 4.36
N ALA A 186 -5.41 -4.55 4.13
CA ALA A 186 -4.58 -5.24 3.13
C ALA A 186 -4.74 -4.69 1.70
N ASN A 187 -5.95 -4.28 1.29
CA ASN A 187 -6.18 -3.74 -0.05
C ASN A 187 -5.50 -2.37 -0.23
N THR A 188 -5.54 -1.53 0.81
CA THR A 188 -4.86 -0.23 0.79
C THR A 188 -3.35 -0.37 0.94
N GLN A 189 -2.84 -1.41 1.60
CA GLN A 189 -1.42 -1.75 1.57
C GLN A 189 -0.96 -2.10 0.14
N SER A 190 -1.71 -2.95 -0.56
CA SER A 190 -1.42 -3.27 -1.97
C SER A 190 -1.45 -2.02 -2.85
N ALA A 191 -2.44 -1.15 -2.65
CA ALA A 191 -2.53 0.15 -3.33
C ALA A 191 -1.33 1.05 -3.04
N ALA A 192 -0.93 1.13 -1.77
CA ALA A 192 0.20 1.93 -1.31
C ALA A 192 1.51 1.48 -1.95
N ILE A 193 1.76 0.17 -2.02
CA ILE A 193 2.91 -0.42 -2.70
C ILE A 193 2.89 -0.07 -4.20
N ALA A 194 1.75 -0.25 -4.87
CA ALA A 194 1.64 -0.06 -6.31
C ALA A 194 1.73 1.42 -6.74
N ARG A 195 1.30 2.33 -5.87
CA ARG A 195 1.33 3.78 -6.08
C ARG A 195 2.46 4.46 -5.32
N ALA A 196 3.43 3.70 -4.83
CA ALA A 196 4.56 4.25 -4.12
C ALA A 196 5.37 5.14 -5.07
N ALA A 197 5.51 6.41 -4.69
CA ALA A 197 6.44 7.36 -5.30
C ALA A 197 7.88 6.84 -5.20
N ALA A 198 8.20 6.22 -4.06
CA ALA A 198 9.45 5.53 -3.84
C ALA A 198 9.22 4.34 -2.91
N SER A 199 9.97 3.26 -3.12
CA SER A 199 9.91 2.06 -2.31
C SER A 199 11.30 1.47 -2.14
N PHE A 200 11.71 1.18 -0.91
CA PHE A 200 12.99 0.59 -0.59
C PHE A 200 12.81 -0.60 0.35
N GLY A 201 13.45 -1.72 0.02
CA GLY A 201 13.39 -2.95 0.79
C GLY A 201 14.70 -3.25 1.51
N ILE A 202 14.61 -3.51 2.81
CA ILE A 202 15.70 -3.89 3.70
C ILE A 202 15.59 -5.39 3.97
N SER A 203 16.70 -6.11 3.80
CA SER A 203 16.73 -7.55 4.05
C SER A 203 16.61 -7.86 5.55
N HIS A 204 15.89 -8.92 5.89
CA HIS A 204 15.82 -9.49 7.25
C HIS A 204 17.09 -10.25 7.66
N THR A 205 18.25 -9.95 7.07
CA THR A 205 19.46 -10.79 7.19
C THR A 205 20.73 -9.98 7.45
N GLY A 206 20.63 -8.67 7.72
CA GLY A 206 21.76 -7.73 7.74
C GLY A 206 21.88 -6.86 8.99
N GLY A 207 21.04 -7.09 10.01
CA GLY A 207 21.01 -6.30 11.24
C GLY A 207 20.46 -4.86 11.09
N ALA A 208 20.21 -4.23 12.24
CA ALA A 208 19.52 -2.93 12.32
C ALA A 208 20.36 -1.72 11.83
N ALA A 209 21.69 -1.76 11.94
CA ALA A 209 22.54 -0.63 11.56
C ALA A 209 22.58 -0.42 10.03
N VAL A 210 22.70 -1.51 9.26
CA VAL A 210 22.64 -1.47 7.79
C VAL A 210 21.25 -1.01 7.32
N ALA A 211 20.21 -1.47 8.00
CA ALA A 211 18.83 -1.05 7.75
C ALA A 211 18.64 0.47 7.86
N LEU A 212 19.21 1.10 8.90
CA LEU A 212 19.09 2.54 9.12
C LEU A 212 19.78 3.36 8.02
N GLN A 213 20.99 2.97 7.60
CA GLN A 213 21.71 3.68 6.55
C GLN A 213 20.98 3.60 5.21
N GLU A 214 20.51 2.41 4.84
CA GLU A 214 19.71 2.18 3.63
C GLU A 214 18.40 2.99 3.68
N ALA A 215 17.73 3.03 4.82
CA ALA A 215 16.50 3.80 5.01
C ALA A 215 16.72 5.33 4.87
N ARG A 216 17.80 5.87 5.43
CA ARG A 216 18.14 7.29 5.28
C ARG A 216 18.41 7.66 3.82
N ARG A 217 19.14 6.81 3.10
CA ARG A 217 19.43 7.03 1.66
C ARG A 217 18.15 6.96 0.84
N ALA A 218 17.30 5.97 1.11
CA ALA A 218 16.02 5.78 0.46
C ALA A 218 15.13 7.02 0.56
N LEU A 219 14.96 7.56 1.78
CA LEU A 219 14.08 8.70 1.99
C LEU A 219 14.55 9.98 1.32
N LYS A 220 15.86 10.27 1.34
CA LYS A 220 16.40 11.41 0.58
C LYS A 220 16.07 11.33 -0.91
N LEU A 221 16.03 10.12 -1.48
CA LEU A 221 15.62 9.92 -2.88
C LEU A 221 14.10 10.05 -3.04
N SER A 222 13.31 9.60 -2.07
CA SER A 222 11.86 9.70 -2.09
C SER A 222 11.38 11.16 -2.13
N TRP A 223 11.97 12.05 -1.33
CA TRP A 223 11.62 13.48 -1.32
C TRP A 223 11.82 14.13 -2.69
N ARG A 224 12.98 13.88 -3.32
CA ARG A 224 13.26 14.35 -4.67
C ARG A 224 12.27 13.84 -5.71
N TYR A 225 11.75 12.62 -5.53
CA TYR A 225 10.73 12.08 -6.42
C TYR A 225 9.38 12.77 -6.22
N VAL A 226 8.97 13.01 -4.97
CA VAL A 226 7.72 13.75 -4.67
C VAL A 226 7.79 15.15 -5.25
N GLU A 227 8.88 15.88 -5.02
CA GLU A 227 9.11 17.22 -5.60
C GLU A 227 9.05 17.19 -7.13
N ALA A 228 9.71 16.21 -7.77
CA ALA A 228 9.67 16.06 -9.22
C ALA A 228 8.26 15.75 -9.74
N PHE A 229 7.52 14.87 -9.06
CA PHE A 229 6.14 14.56 -9.43
C PHE A 229 5.23 15.78 -9.29
N GLU A 230 5.38 16.55 -8.21
CA GLU A 230 4.64 17.79 -8.00
C GLU A 230 4.93 18.81 -9.09
N GLN A 231 6.19 18.98 -9.50
CA GLN A 231 6.56 19.87 -10.61
C GLN A 231 5.89 19.46 -11.93
N GLU A 232 5.89 18.16 -12.25
CA GLU A 232 5.25 17.64 -13.45
C GLU A 232 3.72 17.79 -13.38
N ALA A 233 3.11 17.49 -12.23
CA ALA A 233 1.67 17.68 -12.02
C ALA A 233 1.29 19.17 -12.11
N ALA A 234 2.10 20.07 -11.54
CA ALA A 234 1.92 21.51 -11.64
C ALA A 234 2.03 22.01 -13.09
N ALA A 235 2.95 21.45 -13.88
CA ALA A 235 3.06 21.76 -15.31
C ALA A 235 1.80 21.33 -16.09
N LEU A 236 1.27 20.13 -15.80
CA LEU A 236 0.00 19.68 -16.38
C LEU A 236 -1.20 20.54 -15.92
N TYR A 237 -1.17 21.01 -14.67
CA TYR A 237 -2.20 21.87 -14.12
C TYR A 237 -2.21 23.25 -14.79
N ALA A 238 -1.02 23.84 -14.99
CA ALA A 238 -0.87 25.13 -15.65
C ALA A 238 -1.15 25.10 -17.17
N ALA A 239 -1.10 23.91 -17.79
CA ALA A 239 -1.30 23.76 -19.22
C ALA A 239 -2.80 23.66 -19.57
N PRO A 240 -3.35 24.62 -20.34
CA PRO A 240 -4.74 24.56 -20.76
C PRO A 240 -4.96 23.43 -21.78
N MET A 241 -6.17 22.89 -21.79
CA MET A 241 -6.61 21.86 -22.72
C MET A 241 -8.06 22.11 -23.12
N ASP A 242 -8.31 22.25 -24.42
CA ASP A 242 -9.67 22.36 -24.96
C ASP A 242 -10.30 20.98 -25.25
N LEU A 243 -11.60 20.99 -25.57
CA LEU A 243 -12.37 19.77 -25.81
C LEU A 243 -11.87 18.98 -27.04
N ASP A 244 -11.36 19.65 -28.07
CA ASP A 244 -10.89 18.98 -29.29
C ASP A 244 -9.50 18.35 -29.08
N GLN A 245 -8.61 19.03 -28.36
CA GLN A 245 -7.38 18.44 -27.82
C GLN A 245 -7.70 17.23 -26.96
N MET A 246 -8.68 17.32 -26.05
CA MET A 246 -9.07 16.20 -25.17
C MET A 246 -9.60 15.00 -25.96
N ARG A 247 -10.44 15.23 -26.98
CA ARG A 247 -10.94 14.17 -27.88
C ARG A 247 -9.82 13.48 -28.65
N ARG A 248 -8.88 14.25 -29.21
CA ARG A 248 -7.70 13.70 -29.92
C ARG A 248 -6.85 12.86 -28.98
N PHE A 249 -6.48 13.43 -27.82
CA PHE A 249 -5.72 12.75 -26.78
C PHE A 249 -6.37 11.43 -26.36
N ALA A 250 -7.67 11.43 -26.02
CA ALA A 250 -8.36 10.23 -25.58
C ALA A 250 -8.40 9.15 -26.67
N GLY A 251 -8.55 9.56 -27.95
CA GLY A 251 -8.52 8.65 -29.10
C GLY A 251 -7.15 8.03 -29.34
N GLU A 252 -6.08 8.82 -29.22
CA GLU A 252 -4.69 8.36 -29.34
C GLU A 252 -4.28 7.45 -28.18
N LEU A 253 -4.65 7.81 -26.94
CA LEU A 253 -4.31 7.08 -25.73
C LEU A 253 -4.81 5.63 -25.77
N VAL A 254 -5.99 5.41 -26.34
CA VAL A 254 -6.61 4.07 -26.46
C VAL A 254 -6.39 3.45 -27.84
N ASP A 255 -5.56 4.08 -28.67
CA ASP A 255 -5.19 3.66 -30.01
C ASP A 255 -6.40 3.38 -30.92
N VAL A 256 -7.34 4.32 -31.06
CA VAL A 256 -8.52 4.12 -31.93
C VAL A 256 -8.11 3.82 -33.39
N ALA A 257 -7.03 4.44 -33.87
CA ALA A 257 -6.57 4.32 -35.25
C ALA A 257 -5.90 2.97 -35.56
N GLY A 258 -5.18 2.36 -34.61
CA GLY A 258 -4.55 1.05 -34.76
C GLY A 258 -5.50 -0.14 -34.61
N ALA A 259 -6.81 0.07 -34.63
CA ALA A 259 -7.79 -1.00 -34.44
C ALA A 259 -7.94 -1.89 -35.70
N GLU A 260 -7.62 -3.18 -35.55
CA GLU A 260 -7.66 -4.16 -36.64
C GLU A 260 -9.08 -4.58 -37.08
N SER A 261 -10.12 -4.22 -36.31
CA SER A 261 -11.52 -4.55 -36.64
C SER A 261 -12.47 -3.41 -36.30
N LYS A 262 -13.62 -3.36 -36.98
CA LYS A 262 -14.70 -2.39 -36.70
C LYS A 262 -15.19 -2.49 -35.26
N THR A 263 -15.27 -3.69 -34.70
CA THR A 263 -15.67 -3.94 -33.31
C THR A 263 -14.64 -3.41 -32.32
N THR A 264 -13.35 -3.66 -32.58
CA THR A 264 -12.24 -3.13 -31.76
C THR A 264 -12.24 -1.60 -31.79
N ALA A 265 -12.38 -1.01 -32.99
CA ALA A 265 -12.44 0.44 -33.15
C ALA A 265 -13.61 1.07 -32.39
N ARG A 266 -14.80 0.45 -32.46
CA ARG A 266 -15.97 0.89 -31.69
C ARG A 266 -15.72 0.84 -30.19
N ASN A 267 -15.24 -0.29 -29.67
CA ASN A 267 -14.96 -0.44 -28.23
C ASN A 267 -13.92 0.56 -27.72
N ARG A 268 -12.88 0.86 -28.52
CA ARG A 268 -11.87 1.89 -28.21
C ARG A 268 -12.48 3.29 -28.23
N ARG A 269 -13.32 3.63 -29.22
CA ARG A 269 -14.06 4.90 -29.24
C ARG A 269 -15.02 5.05 -28.05
N ASP A 270 -15.73 4.00 -27.67
CA ASP A 270 -16.61 4.03 -26.50
C ASP A 270 -15.81 4.34 -25.23
N THR A 271 -14.59 3.77 -25.13
CA THR A 271 -13.65 4.06 -24.04
C THR A 271 -13.19 5.52 -24.06
N ALA A 272 -12.74 6.02 -25.21
CA ALA A 272 -12.33 7.41 -25.36
C ALA A 272 -13.46 8.38 -25.01
N ASN A 273 -14.68 8.12 -25.50
CA ASN A 273 -15.87 8.91 -25.22
C ASN A 273 -16.23 8.90 -23.72
N ALA A 274 -16.07 7.77 -23.03
CA ALA A 274 -16.28 7.69 -21.60
C ALA A 274 -15.28 8.55 -20.82
N ILE A 275 -14.00 8.55 -21.22
CA ILE A 275 -12.97 9.41 -20.62
C ILE A 275 -13.30 10.89 -20.86
N VAL A 276 -13.63 11.27 -22.10
CA VAL A 276 -14.04 12.65 -22.44
C VAL A 276 -15.28 13.07 -21.62
N LYS A 277 -16.25 12.18 -21.44
CA LYS A 277 -17.44 12.46 -20.61
C LYS A 277 -17.05 12.79 -19.17
N LEU A 278 -16.17 11.99 -18.55
CA LEU A 278 -15.69 12.27 -17.19
C LEU A 278 -14.94 13.60 -17.12
N TRP A 279 -14.13 13.92 -18.12
CA TRP A 279 -13.43 15.21 -18.18
C TRP A 279 -14.39 16.41 -18.22
N VAL A 280 -15.52 16.29 -18.93
CA VAL A 280 -16.50 17.37 -19.06
C VAL A 280 -17.40 17.50 -17.84
N SER A 281 -17.81 16.39 -17.22
CA SER A 281 -18.93 16.40 -16.26
C SER A 281 -18.70 15.68 -14.95
N SER A 282 -17.52 15.11 -14.69
CA SER A 282 -17.25 14.48 -13.40
C SER A 282 -17.10 15.54 -12.29
N PRO A 283 -17.81 15.41 -11.16
CA PRO A 283 -17.63 16.30 -10.01
C PRO A 283 -16.21 16.31 -9.44
N THR A 284 -15.44 15.23 -9.63
CA THR A 284 -14.04 15.13 -9.16
C THR A 284 -13.07 15.89 -10.08
N VAL A 285 -13.46 16.17 -11.32
CA VAL A 285 -12.64 16.86 -12.33
C VAL A 285 -13.06 18.31 -12.51
N ALA A 286 -14.34 18.62 -12.28
CA ALA A 286 -14.91 19.96 -12.46
C ALA A 286 -14.09 21.09 -11.80
N PRO A 287 -13.54 20.94 -10.58
CA PRO A 287 -12.73 21.99 -9.96
C PRO A 287 -11.46 22.35 -10.72
N ILE A 288 -10.89 21.41 -11.47
CA ILE A 288 -9.62 21.58 -12.20
C ILE A 288 -9.84 21.60 -13.72
N ALA A 289 -11.08 21.84 -14.15
CA ALA A 289 -11.51 21.74 -15.54
C ALA A 289 -10.68 22.62 -16.49
N GLY A 290 -10.55 22.19 -17.75
CA GLY A 290 -9.82 22.94 -18.78
C GLY A 290 -8.30 22.81 -18.70
N THR A 291 -7.77 21.94 -17.83
CA THR A 291 -6.32 21.68 -17.69
C THR A 291 -5.94 20.29 -18.20
N ARG A 292 -4.66 20.07 -18.51
CA ARG A 292 -4.14 18.72 -18.79
C ARG A 292 -4.17 17.84 -17.53
N TRP A 293 -4.07 18.44 -16.35
CA TRP A 293 -4.28 17.73 -15.07
C TRP A 293 -5.69 17.16 -14.95
N ALA A 294 -6.72 17.90 -15.36
CA ALA A 294 -8.08 17.39 -15.46
C ALA A 294 -8.19 16.19 -16.41
N ALA A 295 -7.51 16.23 -17.56
CA ALA A 295 -7.50 15.12 -18.50
C ALA A 295 -6.86 13.86 -17.90
N TYR A 296 -5.75 14.01 -17.16
CA TYR A 296 -5.15 12.92 -16.43
C TYR A 296 -6.12 12.32 -15.39
N ASN A 297 -6.77 13.16 -14.59
CA ASN A 297 -7.73 12.71 -13.57
C ASN A 297 -8.96 12.01 -14.17
N ALA A 298 -9.45 12.45 -15.33
CA ALA A 298 -10.52 11.76 -16.03
C ALA A 298 -10.11 10.35 -16.50
N VAL A 299 -8.85 10.16 -16.92
CA VAL A 299 -8.31 8.84 -17.26
C VAL A 299 -8.18 7.97 -16.01
N THR A 300 -7.64 8.50 -14.91
CA THR A 300 -7.48 7.73 -13.67
C THR A 300 -8.83 7.28 -13.12
N GLU A 301 -9.83 8.16 -13.13
CA GLU A 301 -11.20 7.86 -12.71
C GLU A 301 -11.84 6.79 -13.61
N TYR A 302 -11.71 6.91 -14.94
CA TYR A 302 -12.21 5.87 -15.85
C TYR A 302 -11.59 4.51 -15.54
N VAL A 303 -10.27 4.46 -15.40
CA VAL A 303 -9.53 3.22 -15.16
C VAL A 303 -9.94 2.59 -13.84
N ASP A 304 -10.11 3.38 -12.79
CA ASP A 304 -10.38 2.89 -11.44
C ASP A 304 -11.85 2.53 -11.23
N HIS A 305 -12.80 3.23 -11.86
CA HIS A 305 -14.23 3.11 -11.53
C HIS A 305 -15.13 2.61 -12.67
N TYR A 306 -14.79 2.87 -13.94
CA TYR A 306 -15.73 2.67 -15.06
C TYR A 306 -15.28 1.64 -16.08
N SER A 307 -13.98 1.37 -16.14
CA SER A 307 -13.38 0.44 -17.09
C SER A 307 -13.98 -0.97 -16.96
N LYS A 308 -14.10 -1.64 -18.10
CA LYS A 308 -14.64 -3.00 -18.17
C LYS A 308 -13.67 -3.98 -17.52
N VAL A 309 -14.20 -4.94 -16.77
CA VAL A 309 -13.45 -6.06 -16.18
C VAL A 309 -14.05 -7.37 -16.67
N ARG A 310 -13.20 -8.37 -16.91
CA ARG A 310 -13.59 -9.68 -17.48
C ARG A 310 -13.45 -10.84 -16.47
N ALA A 311 -12.94 -10.57 -15.28
CA ALA A 311 -12.78 -11.60 -14.25
C ALA A 311 -14.10 -11.86 -13.52
N ALA A 312 -14.28 -13.09 -13.02
CA ALA A 312 -15.42 -13.45 -12.19
C ALA A 312 -15.37 -12.68 -10.85
N GLY A 313 -16.54 -12.27 -10.36
CA GLY A 313 -16.70 -11.54 -9.09
C GLY A 313 -17.39 -10.19 -9.26
N ASP A 314 -17.51 -9.46 -8.14
CA ASP A 314 -18.05 -8.10 -8.12
C ASP A 314 -17.16 -7.16 -8.96
N PRO A 315 -17.70 -6.49 -10.01
CA PRO A 315 -16.91 -5.64 -10.89
C PRO A 315 -16.15 -4.51 -10.18
N GLN A 316 -16.69 -3.96 -9.09
CA GLN A 316 -15.99 -2.92 -8.33
C GLN A 316 -14.75 -3.49 -7.62
N SER A 317 -14.89 -4.63 -6.95
CA SER A 317 -13.78 -5.32 -6.29
C SER A 317 -12.69 -5.75 -7.28
N VAL A 318 -13.09 -6.25 -8.46
CA VAL A 318 -12.13 -6.62 -9.52
C VAL A 318 -11.38 -5.41 -10.06
N ARG A 319 -12.07 -4.27 -10.26
CA ARG A 319 -11.42 -3.01 -10.66
C ARG A 319 -10.45 -2.52 -9.60
N ALA A 320 -10.87 -2.51 -8.34
CA ALA A 320 -10.03 -2.09 -7.22
C ALA A 320 -8.76 -2.92 -7.15
N LEU A 321 -8.86 -4.26 -7.26
CA LEU A 321 -7.70 -5.13 -7.29
C LEU A 321 -6.79 -4.83 -8.49
N ARG A 322 -7.34 -4.71 -9.69
CA ARG A 322 -6.56 -4.42 -10.90
C ARG A 322 -5.85 -3.06 -10.82
N ALA A 323 -6.49 -2.05 -10.22
CA ALA A 323 -5.92 -0.72 -10.03
C ALA A 323 -4.71 -0.70 -9.09
N VAL A 324 -4.55 -1.74 -8.26
CA VAL A 324 -3.44 -1.89 -7.31
C VAL A 324 -2.47 -3.00 -7.70
N THR A 325 -2.74 -3.74 -8.78
CA THR A 325 -1.81 -4.74 -9.32
C THR A 325 -0.76 -4.06 -10.21
N GLY A 326 0.50 -4.17 -9.79
CA GLY A 326 1.66 -3.71 -10.57
C GLY A 326 1.76 -4.41 -11.93
N GLY A 327 2.13 -3.69 -12.98
CA GLY A 327 2.24 -4.21 -14.34
C GLY A 327 0.90 -4.51 -15.02
N SER A 328 -0.22 -4.11 -14.42
CA SER A 328 -1.54 -4.25 -15.03
C SER A 328 -1.72 -3.30 -16.23
N THR A 329 -2.62 -3.66 -17.14
CA THR A 329 -3.03 -2.78 -18.24
C THR A 329 -3.60 -1.45 -17.76
N ALA A 330 -4.19 -1.43 -16.56
CA ALA A 330 -4.66 -0.21 -15.90
C ALA A 330 -3.51 0.74 -15.56
N GLN A 331 -2.43 0.22 -14.97
CA GLN A 331 -1.24 1.02 -14.65
C GLN A 331 -0.58 1.55 -15.93
N THR A 332 -0.41 0.70 -16.94
CA THR A 332 0.17 1.10 -18.23
C THR A 332 -0.61 2.23 -18.89
N LEU A 333 -1.95 2.19 -18.86
CA LEU A 333 -2.77 3.24 -19.45
C LEU A 333 -2.59 4.59 -18.72
N LYS A 334 -2.51 4.59 -17.38
CA LYS A 334 -2.26 5.81 -16.60
C LYS A 334 -0.86 6.38 -16.88
N THR A 335 0.16 5.53 -16.92
CA THR A 335 1.54 5.97 -17.22
C THR A 335 1.64 6.56 -18.63
N ASN A 336 0.99 5.93 -19.62
CA ASN A 336 0.96 6.46 -20.99
C ASN A 336 0.20 7.79 -21.07
N ALA A 337 -0.94 7.91 -20.38
CA ALA A 337 -1.70 9.15 -20.29
C ALA A 337 -0.86 10.30 -19.74
N PHE A 338 -0.18 10.07 -18.60
CA PHE A 338 0.69 11.08 -18.00
C PHE A 338 1.79 11.52 -18.98
N ARG A 339 2.49 10.56 -19.60
CA ARG A 339 3.57 10.84 -20.57
C ARG A 339 3.09 11.62 -21.78
N MET A 340 1.96 11.23 -22.37
CA MET A 340 1.41 11.92 -23.54
C MET A 340 1.02 13.36 -23.20
N LEU A 341 0.41 13.59 -22.03
CA LEU A 341 -0.01 14.93 -21.60
C LEU A 341 1.16 15.90 -21.38
N GLN A 342 2.35 15.39 -21.04
CA GLN A 342 3.57 16.19 -20.91
C GLN A 342 4.05 16.78 -22.26
N THR A 343 3.70 16.16 -23.39
CA THR A 343 4.26 16.50 -24.71
C THR A 343 3.26 17.08 -25.70
N LEU A 344 1.98 17.18 -25.34
CA LEU A 344 0.91 17.68 -26.22
C LEU A 344 1.04 19.16 -26.58
#